data_AF-A0A959VQB7-F1
#
_entry.id   AF-A0A959VQB7-F1
#
_cell.length_a   1.000
_cell.length_b   1.000
_cell.length_c   1.000
_cell.angle_alpha   90.00
_cell.angle_beta   90.00
_cell.angle_gamma   90.00
#
_symmetry.space_group_name_H-M   'P 1'
#
loop_
_entity.id
_entity.type
_entity.pdbx_description
1 polymer ?
#
loop_
_entity_poly.entity_id
_entity_poly.type
_entity_poly.pdbx_seq_one_letter_code
_entity_poly.pdbx_strand_id
1 'polypeptide(L)'
;AGLPRWRLRRRKRRSVKAAIPAVAAFGANGAQGTQPVLRVDDLRVVFETQAGIGAAVDGVSFTLRPGERMGLVGESGCGKTTMASALMSMIRSPGYIDGGTVVLAGEDLLTLREPEMRRRRLKEIALMPQAAMNSLNPVMRIRDQLTDAILAHEPQTSQQELATIVTTALEKVGLPASVADRYPHQLSG
;
A
#
# COMPACT_ATOMS: atom_id res chain seq x y z
N ALA A 1 24.35 44.41 27.71
CA ALA A 1 24.41 43.03 28.26
C ALA A 1 22.99 42.53 28.51
N GLY A 2 22.62 41.35 28.01
CA GLY A 2 21.40 40.65 28.41
C GLY A 2 20.43 40.27 27.29
N LEU A 3 20.81 39.30 26.44
CA LEU A 3 19.85 38.59 25.58
C LEU A 3 19.02 37.60 26.42
N PRO A 4 17.73 37.37 26.11
CA PRO A 4 16.90 36.43 26.84
C PRO A 4 17.33 34.98 26.60
N ARG A 5 17.63 34.27 27.70
CA ARG A 5 18.02 32.85 27.74
C ARG A 5 16.81 31.95 27.45
N TRP A 6 16.80 31.28 26.30
CA TRP A 6 15.92 30.15 26.02
C TRP A 6 16.28 28.95 26.92
N ARG A 7 15.36 28.51 27.80
CA ARG A 7 15.47 27.25 28.54
C ARG A 7 14.85 26.12 27.70
N LEU A 8 15.69 25.22 27.20
CA LEU A 8 15.25 23.99 26.56
C LEU A 8 14.64 23.05 27.62
N ARG A 9 13.31 23.00 27.70
CA ARG A 9 12.60 22.05 28.58
C ARG A 9 12.56 20.68 27.90
N ARG A 10 13.42 19.74 28.32
CA ARG A 10 13.31 18.33 27.94
C ARG A 10 12.04 17.74 28.58
N ARG A 11 10.96 17.66 27.80
CA ARG A 11 9.74 16.93 28.20
C ARG A 11 10.03 15.44 28.05
N LYS A 12 9.84 14.66 29.13
CA LYS A 12 9.91 13.19 29.09
C LYS A 12 8.98 12.67 27.99
N ARG A 13 9.53 11.86 27.08
CA ARG A 13 8.81 11.14 26.02
C ARG A 13 7.64 10.37 26.63
N ARG A 14 6.41 10.76 26.31
CA ARG A 14 5.26 9.87 26.42
C ARG A 14 5.16 9.14 25.08
N SER A 15 5.58 7.89 25.04
CA SER A 15 5.27 6.99 23.93
C SER A 15 3.76 6.83 23.89
N VAL A 16 3.10 7.42 22.91
CA VAL A 16 1.75 6.99 22.54
C VAL A 16 1.95 5.64 21.89
N LYS A 17 1.67 4.55 22.61
CA LYS A 17 1.61 3.21 22.03
C LYS A 17 0.39 3.22 21.10
N ALA A 18 0.60 3.18 19.78
CA ALA A 18 -0.48 2.80 18.89
C ALA A 18 -0.86 1.35 19.20
N ALA A 19 -2.16 1.08 19.28
CA ALA A 19 -2.65 -0.29 19.39
C ALA A 19 -2.22 -1.05 18.11
N ILE A 20 -1.55 -2.18 18.28
CA ILE A 20 -1.13 -3.05 17.17
C ILE A 20 -2.40 -3.68 16.56
N PRO A 21 -2.64 -3.58 15.25
CA PRO A 21 -3.76 -4.26 14.62
C PRO A 21 -3.54 -5.76 14.64
N ALA A 22 -4.59 -6.53 14.93
CA ALA A 22 -4.52 -7.98 14.95
C ALA A 22 -4.54 -8.53 13.52
N VAL A 23 -3.60 -9.43 13.22
CA VAL A 23 -3.50 -10.16 11.95
C VAL A 23 -4.18 -11.51 12.12
N ALA A 24 -5.16 -11.82 11.28
CA ALA A 24 -5.85 -13.11 11.27
C ALA A 24 -5.73 -13.78 9.90
N ALA A 25 -5.20 -14.99 9.86
CA ALA A 25 -5.15 -15.82 8.65
C ALA A 25 -6.40 -16.70 8.55
N PHE A 26 -7.02 -16.76 7.37
CA PHE A 26 -8.20 -17.59 7.13
C PHE A 26 -8.06 -18.43 5.85
N GLY A 27 -8.13 -19.75 6.03
CA GLY A 27 -8.36 -20.74 4.97
C GLY A 27 -7.17 -21.01 4.02
N ALA A 28 -6.57 -22.19 4.15
CA ALA A 28 -5.67 -22.77 3.15
C ALA A 28 -6.40 -23.90 2.41
N ASN A 29 -7.12 -23.58 1.32
CA ASN A 29 -7.54 -24.62 0.37
C ASN A 29 -6.46 -24.68 -0.73
N GLY A 30 -5.50 -25.59 -0.57
CA GLY A 30 -4.54 -25.94 -1.61
C GLY A 30 -3.21 -25.17 -1.61
N ALA A 31 -2.62 -24.88 -0.45
CA ALA A 31 -1.29 -24.25 -0.36
C ALA A 31 -0.17 -25.18 -0.88
N GLN A 32 0.02 -25.19 -2.20
CA GLN A 32 1.14 -25.84 -2.88
C GLN A 32 2.23 -24.79 -3.14
N GLY A 33 3.15 -24.65 -2.18
CA GLY A 33 4.32 -23.78 -2.24
C GLY A 33 4.90 -23.52 -0.86
N THR A 34 6.13 -23.98 -0.60
CA THR A 34 6.80 -23.84 0.71
C THR A 34 7.35 -22.44 0.95
N GLN A 35 7.65 -21.71 -0.12
CA GLN A 35 8.19 -20.35 -0.06
C GLN A 35 7.05 -19.33 0.15
N PRO A 36 7.18 -18.41 1.13
CA PRO A 36 6.18 -17.38 1.35
C PRO A 36 6.14 -16.38 0.20
N VAL A 37 4.95 -15.88 -0.13
CA VAL A 37 4.79 -14.80 -1.12
C VAL A 37 5.17 -13.46 -0.51
N LEU A 38 4.77 -13.23 0.74
CA LEU A 38 5.09 -12.03 1.49
C LEU A 38 5.55 -12.41 2.90
N ARG A 39 6.68 -11.87 3.34
CA ARG A 39 7.18 -11.99 4.71
C ARG A 39 7.49 -10.59 5.23
N VAL A 40 6.98 -10.31 6.42
CA VAL A 40 7.18 -9.04 7.12
C VAL A 40 7.80 -9.36 8.47
N ASP A 41 8.92 -8.73 8.78
CA ASP A 41 9.65 -8.95 10.02
C ASP A 41 9.92 -7.61 10.70
N ASP A 42 9.48 -7.50 11.95
CA ASP A 42 9.68 -6.35 12.85
C ASP A 42 9.41 -4.98 12.22
N LEU A 43 8.37 -4.90 11.36
CA LEU A 43 8.06 -3.68 10.64
C LEU A 43 7.63 -2.57 11.60
N ARG A 44 8.31 -1.44 11.52
CA ARG A 44 8.07 -0.27 12.36
C ARG A 44 7.90 0.99 11.53
N VAL A 45 6.80 1.69 11.73
CA VAL A 45 6.48 2.95 11.03
C VAL A 45 6.17 4.01 12.05
N VAL A 46 6.89 5.13 11.96
CA VAL A 46 6.77 6.25 12.90
C VAL A 46 6.41 7.53 12.16
N PHE A 47 5.77 8.45 12.88
CA PHE A 47 5.44 9.79 12.41
C PHE A 47 6.01 10.83 13.35
N GLU A 48 6.65 11.85 12.78
CA GLU A 48 7.10 13.02 13.52
C GLU A 48 5.96 14.02 13.67
N THR A 49 5.73 14.45 14.90
CA THR A 49 4.73 15.46 15.22
C THR A 49 5.33 16.51 16.15
N GLN A 50 4.64 17.65 16.32
CA GLN A 50 5.04 18.67 17.29
C GLN A 50 5.10 18.12 18.73
N ALA A 51 4.36 17.05 19.03
CA ALA A 51 4.36 16.40 20.34
C ALA A 51 5.49 15.35 20.50
N GLY A 52 6.22 15.03 19.44
CA GLY A 52 7.27 14.03 19.39
C GLY A 52 7.02 12.96 18.32
N ILE A 53 7.83 11.89 18.37
CA ILE A 53 7.75 10.76 17.46
C ILE A 53 6.77 9.73 18.03
N GLY A 54 5.75 9.36 17.24
CA GLY A 54 4.78 8.31 17.57
C GLY A 54 4.86 7.15 16.58
N ALA A 55 4.83 5.92 17.08
CA ALA A 55 4.75 4.73 16.23
C ALA A 55 3.29 4.50 15.82
N ALA A 56 3.04 4.34 14.53
CA ALA A 56 1.75 3.93 13.98
C ALA A 56 1.71 2.43 13.65
N VAL A 57 2.88 1.84 13.41
CA VAL A 57 3.12 0.39 13.34
C VAL A 57 4.35 0.12 14.21
N ASP A 58 4.26 -0.83 15.14
CA ASP A 58 5.30 -1.05 16.15
C ASP A 58 5.66 -2.54 16.25
N GLY A 59 6.67 -2.97 15.48
CA GLY A 59 7.25 -4.31 15.55
C GLY A 59 6.34 -5.42 15.03
N VAL A 60 5.64 -5.20 13.92
CA VAL A 60 4.70 -6.19 13.37
C VAL A 60 5.44 -7.20 12.49
N SER A 61 5.20 -8.48 12.74
CA SER A 61 5.74 -9.59 11.95
C SER A 61 4.64 -10.56 11.52
N PHE A 62 4.63 -10.97 10.26
CA PHE A 62 3.74 -12.00 9.74
C PHE A 62 4.28 -12.60 8.44
N THR A 63 3.70 -13.73 8.02
CA THR A 63 4.05 -14.40 6.77
C THR A 63 2.77 -14.80 6.04
N LEU A 64 2.70 -14.52 4.75
CA LEU A 64 1.61 -14.91 3.86
C LEU A 64 2.11 -15.94 2.84
N ARG A 65 1.50 -17.12 2.84
CA ARG A 65 1.83 -18.20 1.90
C ARG A 65 1.00 -18.12 0.62
N PRO A 66 1.43 -18.80 -0.47
CA PRO A 66 0.62 -18.90 -1.69
C PRO A 66 -0.78 -19.45 -1.38
N GLY A 67 -1.81 -18.78 -1.90
CA GLY A 67 -3.22 -19.16 -1.72
C GLY A 67 -3.83 -18.81 -0.36
N GLU A 68 -3.04 -18.24 0.56
CA GLU A 68 -3.53 -17.81 1.86
C GLU A 68 -4.22 -16.44 1.77
N ARG A 69 -5.27 -16.26 2.59
CA ARG A 69 -5.93 -14.97 2.77
C ARG A 69 -5.74 -14.50 4.20
N MET A 70 -5.34 -13.25 4.35
CA MET A 70 -5.07 -12.65 5.64
C MET A 70 -5.88 -11.36 5.80
N GLY A 71 -6.57 -11.27 6.93
CA GLY A 71 -7.31 -10.10 7.35
C GLY A 71 -6.55 -9.31 8.41
N LEU A 72 -6.60 -7.99 8.30
CA LEU A 72 -6.07 -7.06 9.30
C LEU A 72 -7.24 -6.34 9.98
N VAL A 73 -7.43 -6.59 11.27
CA VAL A 73 -8.60 -6.10 12.02
C VAL A 73 -8.17 -5.23 13.20
N GLY A 74 -8.96 -4.20 13.49
CA GLY A 74 -8.76 -3.32 14.65
C GLY A 74 -9.58 -2.05 14.54
N GLU A 75 -9.61 -1.27 15.61
CA GLU A 75 -10.36 -0.01 15.70
C GLU A 75 -9.89 1.05 14.69
N SER A 76 -10.72 2.07 14.45
CA SER A 76 -10.30 3.21 13.63
C SER A 76 -9.03 3.85 14.22
N GLY A 77 -8.05 4.16 13.37
CA GLY A 77 -6.79 4.78 13.81
C GLY A 77 -5.71 3.83 14.36
N CYS A 78 -5.93 2.51 14.44
CA CYS A 78 -4.90 1.56 14.91
C CYS A 78 -3.78 1.26 13.89
N GLY A 79 -3.61 2.07 12.84
CA GLY A 79 -2.50 1.89 11.89
C GLY A 79 -2.70 0.88 10.76
N LYS A 80 -3.92 0.35 10.53
CA LYS A 80 -4.20 -0.57 9.40
C LYS A 80 -3.82 0.00 8.03
N THR A 81 -4.27 1.21 7.75
CA THR A 81 -3.95 1.90 6.49
C THR A 81 -2.46 2.22 6.41
N THR A 82 -1.83 2.58 7.54
CA THR A 82 -0.39 2.82 7.62
C THR A 82 0.39 1.54 7.28
N MET A 83 -0.02 0.40 7.84
CA MET A 83 0.55 -0.90 7.53
C MET A 83 0.45 -1.20 6.03
N ALA A 84 -0.75 -1.08 5.44
CA ALA A 84 -0.94 -1.29 3.99
C ALA A 84 -0.04 -0.36 3.14
N SER A 85 0.07 0.92 3.50
CA SER A 85 0.96 1.87 2.81
C SER A 85 2.44 1.53 2.99
N ALA A 86 2.85 1.01 4.15
CA ALA A 86 4.23 0.61 4.41
C ALA A 86 4.65 -0.62 3.61
N LEU A 87 3.76 -1.62 3.48
CA LEU A 87 3.99 -2.78 2.61
C LEU A 87 4.21 -2.39 1.14
N MET A 88 3.66 -1.25 0.73
CA MET A 88 3.80 -0.69 -0.61
C MET A 88 4.96 0.31 -0.75
N SER A 89 5.78 0.50 0.29
CA SER A 89 6.81 1.56 0.37
C SER A 89 6.27 2.96 0.04
N MET A 90 5.04 3.26 0.45
CA MET A 90 4.33 4.52 0.14
C MET A 90 4.19 5.47 1.34
N ILE A 91 4.88 5.21 2.45
CA ILE A 91 4.91 6.13 3.59
C ILE A 91 5.55 7.45 3.14
N ARG A 92 4.89 8.57 3.45
CA ARG A 92 5.35 9.92 3.12
C ARG A 92 5.59 10.71 4.40
N SER A 93 6.46 11.72 4.30
CA SER A 93 6.68 12.72 5.35
C SER A 93 5.35 13.28 5.89
N PRO A 94 5.19 13.46 7.21
CA PRO A 94 6.22 13.35 8.25
C PRO A 94 6.44 11.91 8.78
N GLY A 95 5.91 10.89 8.09
CA GLY A 95 6.14 9.48 8.41
C GLY A 95 7.37 8.91 7.72
N TYR A 96 7.96 7.90 8.35
CA TYR A 96 8.99 7.04 7.75
C TYR A 96 8.99 5.64 8.37
N ILE A 97 9.61 4.70 7.65
CA ILE A 97 9.84 3.35 8.15
C ILE A 97 11.11 3.39 9.00
N ASP A 98 10.97 3.08 10.29
CA ASP A 98 12.03 3.16 11.30
C ASP A 98 12.82 1.84 11.43
N GLY A 99 12.28 0.75 10.88
CA GLY A 99 12.94 -0.55 10.86
C GLY A 99 12.04 -1.68 10.34
N GLY A 100 12.65 -2.87 10.26
CA GLY A 100 12.04 -4.10 9.75
C GLY A 100 12.30 -4.36 8.28
N THR A 101 11.75 -5.46 7.76
CA THR A 101 11.90 -5.90 6.36
C THR A 101 10.55 -6.30 5.77
N VAL A 102 10.37 -6.06 4.47
CA VAL A 102 9.17 -6.48 3.72
C VAL A 102 9.62 -7.24 2.48
N VAL A 103 9.66 -8.57 2.59
CA VAL A 103 10.12 -9.45 1.52
C VAL A 103 8.95 -9.95 0.68
N LEU A 104 8.89 -9.54 -0.59
CA LEU A 104 7.94 -10.02 -1.58
C LEU A 104 8.68 -10.92 -2.58
N ALA A 105 8.22 -12.16 -2.75
CA ALA A 105 8.81 -13.12 -3.69
C ALA A 105 10.34 -13.28 -3.58
N GLY A 106 10.88 -13.15 -2.37
CA GLY A 106 12.32 -13.30 -2.08
C GLY A 106 13.14 -12.01 -2.13
N GLU A 107 12.56 -10.87 -2.48
CA GLU A 107 13.24 -9.56 -2.54
C GLU A 107 12.69 -8.59 -1.50
N ASP A 108 13.57 -7.89 -0.78
CA ASP A 108 13.15 -6.89 0.22
C ASP A 108 12.78 -5.55 -0.44
N LEU A 109 11.49 -5.25 -0.44
CA LEU A 109 10.89 -4.06 -1.04
C LEU A 109 11.39 -2.75 -0.41
N LEU A 110 11.85 -2.77 0.84
CA LEU A 110 12.32 -1.57 1.53
C LEU A 110 13.72 -1.13 1.09
N THR A 111 14.46 -2.02 0.44
CA THR A 111 15.79 -1.74 -0.10
C THR A 111 15.76 -1.23 -1.54
N LEU A 112 14.62 -1.36 -2.21
CA LEU A 112 14.44 -0.97 -3.60
C LEU A 112 14.42 0.55 -3.76
N ARG A 113 15.12 1.02 -4.80
CA ARG A 113 14.98 2.40 -5.27
C ARG A 113 13.67 2.57 -6.03
N GLU A 114 13.14 3.78 -6.06
CA GLU A 114 11.81 4.07 -6.60
C GLU A 114 11.53 3.50 -8.02
N PRO A 115 12.45 3.51 -8.99
CA PRO A 115 12.20 2.87 -10.29
C PRO A 115 12.02 1.34 -10.23
N GLU A 116 12.70 0.65 -9.30
CA GLU A 116 12.53 -0.80 -9.08
C GLU A 116 11.20 -1.06 -8.38
N MET A 117 10.93 -0.33 -7.30
CA MET A 117 9.68 -0.46 -6.56
C MET A 117 8.46 -0.19 -7.45
N ARG A 118 8.56 0.80 -8.35
CA ARG A 118 7.53 1.10 -9.34
C ARG A 118 7.23 -0.08 -10.27
N ARG A 119 8.22 -0.86 -10.68
CA ARG A 119 8.00 -2.05 -11.52
C ARG A 119 7.33 -3.21 -10.77
N ARG A 120 7.49 -3.26 -9.44
CA ARG A 120 6.81 -4.24 -8.56
C ARG A 120 5.35 -3.87 -8.32
N ARG A 121 5.10 -2.58 -8.09
CA ARG A 121 3.74 -2.02 -7.97
C ARG A 121 2.95 -2.29 -9.26
N LEU A 122 1.67 -2.63 -9.12
CA LEU A 122 0.73 -3.07 -10.16
C LEU A 122 1.00 -4.46 -10.76
N LYS A 123 2.27 -4.85 -10.95
CA LYS A 123 2.64 -6.13 -11.55
C LYS A 123 2.62 -7.31 -10.58
N GLU A 124 3.20 -7.11 -9.40
CA GLU A 124 3.37 -8.17 -8.38
C GLU A 124 2.55 -7.86 -7.12
N ILE A 125 2.38 -6.58 -6.80
CA ILE A 125 1.57 -6.13 -5.66
C ILE A 125 0.74 -4.90 -6.05
N ALA A 126 -0.54 -4.91 -5.67
CA ALA A 126 -1.47 -3.82 -5.92
C ALA A 126 -2.26 -3.48 -4.64
N LEU A 127 -2.60 -2.20 -4.49
CA LEU A 127 -3.42 -1.71 -3.38
C LEU A 127 -4.77 -1.24 -3.92
N MET A 128 -5.86 -1.75 -3.35
CA MET A 128 -7.20 -1.22 -3.57
C MET A 128 -7.62 -0.37 -2.36
N PRO A 129 -7.62 0.97 -2.46
CA PRO A 129 -7.94 1.84 -1.33
C PRO A 129 -9.43 1.77 -0.97
N GLN A 130 -9.77 2.13 0.29
CA GLN A 130 -11.16 2.06 0.81
C GLN A 130 -12.17 2.89 0.00
N ALA A 131 -11.73 3.98 -0.61
CA ALA A 131 -12.54 4.84 -1.48
C ALA A 131 -12.04 4.75 -2.93
N ALA A 132 -12.07 3.55 -3.51
CA ALA A 132 -11.57 3.30 -4.87
C ALA A 132 -12.24 4.22 -5.92
N MET A 133 -13.55 4.48 -5.78
CA MET A 133 -14.26 5.42 -6.68
C MET A 133 -13.69 6.85 -6.63
N ASN A 134 -13.26 7.31 -5.45
CA ASN A 134 -12.65 8.63 -5.29
C ASN A 134 -11.23 8.70 -5.89
N SER A 135 -10.65 7.56 -6.24
CA SER A 135 -9.34 7.48 -6.89
C SER A 135 -9.45 7.66 -8.41
N LEU A 136 -10.65 7.61 -8.98
CA LEU A 136 -10.89 7.85 -10.39
C LEU A 136 -11.05 9.34 -10.69
N ASN A 137 -10.42 9.81 -11.77
CA ASN A 137 -10.64 11.13 -12.32
C ASN A 137 -12.01 11.18 -13.04
N PRO A 138 -12.98 12.00 -12.58
CA PRO A 138 -14.35 11.97 -13.10
C PRO A 138 -14.50 12.49 -14.53
N VAL A 139 -13.49 13.20 -15.05
CA VAL A 139 -13.49 13.77 -16.41
C VAL A 139 -12.66 12.97 -17.42
N MET A 140 -12.10 11.83 -17.01
CA MET A 140 -11.38 10.91 -17.91
C MET A 140 -12.19 9.65 -18.14
N ARG A 141 -12.10 9.07 -19.33
CA ARG A 141 -12.75 7.77 -19.57
C ARG A 141 -12.06 6.67 -18.79
N ILE A 142 -12.77 5.58 -18.53
CA ILE A 142 -12.23 4.40 -17.85
C ILE A 142 -11.02 3.85 -18.60
N ARG A 143 -11.08 3.76 -19.94
CA ARG A 143 -9.95 3.35 -20.78
C ARG A 143 -8.69 4.18 -20.55
N ASP A 144 -8.83 5.50 -20.47
CA ASP A 144 -7.69 6.42 -20.44
C ASP A 144 -6.98 6.28 -19.09
N GLN A 145 -7.76 6.19 -18.01
CA GLN A 145 -7.22 6.02 -16.65
C GLN A 145 -6.56 4.66 -16.43
N LEU A 146 -7.15 3.58 -16.96
CA LEU A 146 -6.55 2.25 -16.91
C LEU A 146 -5.26 2.21 -17.74
N THR A 147 -5.27 2.84 -18.91
CA THR A 147 -4.10 2.95 -19.79
C THR A 147 -2.98 3.75 -19.13
N ASP A 148 -3.29 4.91 -18.55
CA ASP A 148 -2.33 5.74 -17.82
C ASP A 148 -1.72 4.99 -16.63
N ALA A 149 -2.54 4.24 -15.89
CA ALA A 149 -2.05 3.40 -14.79
C ALA A 149 -1.06 2.35 -15.31
N ILE A 150 -1.38 1.64 -16.40
CA ILE A 150 -0.46 0.66 -16.98
C ILE A 150 0.83 1.33 -17.44
N LEU A 151 0.75 2.42 -18.20
CA LEU A 151 1.91 3.13 -18.74
C LEU A 151 2.80 3.75 -17.64
N ALA A 152 2.23 4.13 -16.50
CA ALA A 152 3.00 4.61 -15.36
C ALA A 152 3.95 3.53 -14.78
N HIS A 153 3.62 2.26 -14.95
CA HIS A 153 4.39 1.12 -14.46
C HIS A 153 5.15 0.37 -15.58
N GLU A 154 4.59 0.32 -16.79
CA GLU A 154 5.12 -0.34 -17.98
C GLU A 154 5.07 0.61 -19.19
N PRO A 155 6.01 1.56 -19.32
CA PRO A 155 5.96 2.62 -20.33
C PRO A 155 6.21 2.16 -21.77
N GLN A 156 6.58 0.89 -21.97
CA GLN A 156 6.89 0.30 -23.27
C GLN A 156 5.71 -0.48 -23.87
N THR A 157 4.58 -0.58 -23.14
CA THR A 157 3.41 -1.33 -23.59
C THR A 157 2.78 -0.67 -24.81
N SER A 158 2.56 -1.45 -25.87
CA SER A 158 2.00 -0.93 -27.12
C SER A 158 0.51 -0.62 -27.01
N GLN A 159 0.00 0.25 -27.87
CA GLN A 159 -1.44 0.60 -27.90
C GLN A 159 -2.35 -0.63 -28.09
N GLN A 160 -1.90 -1.61 -28.88
CA GLN A 160 -2.65 -2.85 -29.08
C GLN A 160 -2.68 -3.70 -27.81
N GLU A 161 -1.56 -3.85 -27.12
CA GLU A 161 -1.49 -4.56 -25.84
C GLU A 161 -2.33 -3.87 -24.75
N LEU A 162 -2.28 -2.54 -24.67
CA LEU A 162 -3.09 -1.76 -23.73
C LEU A 162 -4.59 -2.03 -23.93
N ALA A 163 -5.07 -2.00 -25.18
CA ALA A 163 -6.46 -2.29 -25.50
C ALA A 163 -6.87 -3.72 -25.07
N THR A 164 -5.98 -4.70 -25.27
CA THR A 164 -6.20 -6.09 -24.82
C THR A 164 -6.25 -6.16 -23.29
N ILE A 165 -5.28 -5.57 -22.58
CA ILE A 165 -5.22 -5.59 -21.12
C ILE A 165 -6.48 -4.96 -20.51
N VAL A 166 -6.90 -3.79 -21.01
CA VAL A 166 -8.11 -3.09 -20.53
C VAL A 166 -9.36 -3.96 -20.72
N THR A 167 -9.52 -4.54 -21.90
CA THR A 167 -10.68 -5.40 -22.22
C THR A 167 -10.70 -6.62 -21.29
N THR A 168 -9.58 -7.33 -21.18
CA THR A 168 -9.45 -8.51 -20.32
C THR A 168 -9.66 -8.17 -18.84
N ALA A 169 -9.20 -7.00 -18.37
CA ALA A 169 -9.40 -6.58 -16.99
C ALA A 169 -10.88 -6.35 -16.66
N LEU A 170 -11.63 -5.70 -17.57
CA LEU A 170 -13.08 -5.49 -17.41
C LEU A 170 -13.84 -6.82 -17.41
N GLU A 171 -13.52 -7.71 -18.35
CA GLU A 171 -14.15 -9.04 -18.45
C GLU A 171 -13.93 -9.88 -17.18
N LYS A 172 -12.71 -9.83 -16.60
CA LYS A 172 -12.38 -10.54 -15.36
C LYS A 172 -13.22 -10.11 -14.16
N VAL A 173 -13.75 -8.88 -14.17
CA VAL A 173 -14.66 -8.38 -13.12
C VAL A 173 -16.13 -8.40 -13.56
N GLY A 174 -16.45 -9.07 -14.68
CA GLY A 174 -17.81 -9.23 -15.17
C GLY A 174 -18.39 -8.00 -15.87
N LEU A 175 -17.55 -7.05 -16.28
CA LEU A 175 -17.96 -5.84 -17.00
C LEU A 175 -17.73 -6.00 -18.51
N PRO A 176 -18.69 -5.57 -19.36
CA PRO A 176 -18.51 -5.63 -20.80
C PRO A 176 -17.44 -4.63 -21.26
N ALA A 177 -16.74 -4.93 -22.36
CA ALA A 177 -15.70 -4.05 -22.92
C ALA A 177 -16.17 -2.61 -23.20
N SER A 178 -17.47 -2.42 -23.48
CA SER A 178 -18.08 -1.09 -23.66
C SER A 178 -18.01 -0.20 -22.42
N VAL A 179 -17.74 -0.75 -21.24
CA VAL A 179 -17.46 0.04 -20.03
C VAL A 179 -16.18 0.87 -20.17
N ALA A 180 -15.25 0.47 -21.02
CA ALA A 180 -14.01 1.23 -21.27
C ALA A 180 -14.27 2.64 -21.81
N ASP A 181 -15.37 2.85 -22.55
CA ASP A 181 -15.83 4.19 -23.01
C ASP A 181 -16.57 5.01 -21.96
N ARG A 182 -16.80 4.38 -20.80
CA ARG A 182 -17.39 4.89 -19.57
C ARG A 182 -16.68 6.15 -19.08
N TYR A 183 -17.39 7.11 -18.48
CA TYR A 183 -16.83 7.95 -17.42
C TYR A 183 -17.20 7.36 -16.04
N PRO A 184 -16.43 7.64 -14.97
CA PRO A 184 -16.71 7.10 -13.64
C PRO A 184 -18.13 7.37 -13.13
N HIS A 185 -18.68 8.55 -13.40
CA HIS A 185 -20.03 8.93 -12.97
C HIS A 185 -21.16 8.17 -13.70
N GLN A 186 -20.82 7.35 -14.71
CA GLN A 186 -21.75 6.50 -15.45
C GLN A 186 -21.69 5.03 -15.00
N LEU A 187 -20.93 4.73 -13.94
CA LEU A 187 -20.86 3.43 -13.30
C LEU A 187 -21.69 3.43 -12.02
N SER A 188 -22.34 2.31 -11.73
CA SER A 188 -22.85 2.05 -10.38
C SER A 188 -21.69 1.72 -9.45
N GLY A 189 -21.78 2.14 -8.20
CA GLY A 189 -20.86 1.73 -7.14
C GLY A 189 -20.99 0.26 -6.76
#